data_AF-A0A962Y532-F1
#
_entry.id   AF-A0A962Y532-F1
#
_cell.length_a   1.000
_cell.length_b   1.000
_cell.length_c   1.000
_cell.angle_alpha   90.00
_cell.angle_beta   90.00
_cell.angle_gamma   90.00
#
_symmetry.space_group_name_H-M   'P 1'
#
loop_
_entity.id
_entity.type
_entity.pdbx_description
1 polymer ?
#
loop_
_entity_poly.entity_id
_entity_poly.type
_entity_poly.pdbx_seq_one_letter_code
_entity_poly.pdbx_strand_id
1 'polypeptide(L)'
;ERYYARREWHFELPRLSARQTEVAALLAHEWQWYDRAIMALGQSQTLDAMEIRFPLEHLDLVTRYAEKRGMPVALLYSIIRAESAFMQDARSGAGALGLMQLMPATAKETANRIGFRYENANQLLSADANVTLGSAYLKQVYDRFDQSFPMAAGAYNAGPGRIYAWRPKNTCMPADVWIETVPFRETRGYIMRTLFYAAIYEWRLE
;
A
#
# COMPACT_ATOMS: atom_id res chain seq x y z
N GLU A 1 6.71 4.62 -23.03
CA GLU A 1 7.16 3.21 -23.15
C GLU A 1 6.47 2.26 -22.17
N ARG A 2 6.54 2.48 -20.84
CA ARG A 2 5.91 1.59 -19.83
C ARG A 2 4.41 1.31 -20.04
N TYR A 3 3.65 2.27 -20.58
CA TYR A 3 2.23 2.07 -20.90
C TYR A 3 2.00 0.96 -21.93
N TYR A 4 2.70 1.00 -23.07
CA TYR A 4 2.56 -0.02 -24.13
C TYR A 4 3.04 -1.38 -23.62
N ALA A 5 4.17 -1.41 -22.92
CA ALA A 5 4.70 -2.65 -22.37
C ALA A 5 3.73 -3.30 -21.35
N ARG A 6 3.07 -2.51 -20.48
CA ARG A 6 2.02 -3.02 -19.57
C ARG A 6 0.80 -3.54 -20.32
N ARG A 7 0.42 -2.91 -21.43
CA ARG A 7 -0.70 -3.35 -22.26
C ARG A 7 -0.41 -4.71 -22.89
N GLU A 8 0.77 -4.88 -23.49
CA GLU A 8 1.18 -6.18 -24.06
C GLU A 8 1.28 -7.26 -22.96
N TRP A 9 1.84 -6.92 -21.80
CA TRP A 9 1.86 -7.82 -20.64
C TRP A 9 0.47 -8.31 -20.25
N HIS A 10 -0.47 -7.38 -20.07
CA HIS A 10 -1.86 -7.73 -19.71
C HIS A 10 -2.57 -8.54 -20.79
N PHE A 11 -2.24 -8.29 -22.05
CA PHE A 11 -2.78 -9.04 -23.17
C PHE A 11 -2.27 -10.47 -23.15
N GLU A 12 -0.96 -10.69 -23.02
CA GLU A 12 -0.36 -12.03 -23.14
C GLU A 12 -0.50 -12.91 -21.89
N LEU A 13 -0.48 -12.32 -20.68
CA LEU A 13 -0.44 -13.07 -19.43
C LEU A 13 -1.54 -14.15 -19.28
N PRO A 14 -2.83 -13.90 -19.65
CA PRO A 14 -3.88 -14.92 -19.56
C PRO A 14 -3.72 -16.09 -20.54
N ARG A 15 -2.82 -16.00 -21.54
CA ARG A 15 -2.55 -17.05 -22.52
C ARG A 15 -1.42 -17.99 -22.09
N LEU A 16 -0.69 -17.64 -21.04
CA LEU A 16 0.40 -18.44 -20.51
C LEU A 16 -0.13 -19.62 -19.69
N SER A 17 0.56 -20.76 -19.76
CA SER A 17 0.40 -21.82 -18.77
C SER A 17 0.85 -21.37 -17.38
N ALA A 18 0.40 -22.05 -16.32
CA ALA A 18 0.79 -21.71 -14.94
C ALA A 18 2.32 -21.60 -14.77
N ARG A 19 3.09 -22.55 -15.33
CA ARG A 19 4.55 -22.52 -15.28
C ARG A 19 5.15 -21.33 -16.05
N GLN A 20 4.58 -20.99 -17.21
CA GLN A 20 5.02 -19.81 -17.96
C GLN A 20 4.69 -18.51 -17.22
N THR A 21 3.55 -18.44 -16.53
CA THR A 21 3.20 -17.29 -15.67
C THR A 21 4.19 -17.11 -14.52
N GLU A 22 4.63 -18.20 -13.89
CA GLU A 22 5.69 -18.15 -12.85
C GLU A 22 7.02 -17.64 -13.41
N VAL A 23 7.46 -18.17 -14.55
CA VAL A 23 8.69 -17.71 -15.22
C VAL A 23 8.58 -16.24 -15.64
N ALA A 24 7.43 -15.83 -16.18
CA ALA A 24 7.18 -14.44 -16.50
C ALA A 24 7.28 -13.56 -15.24
N ALA A 25 6.67 -13.99 -14.13
CA ALA A 25 6.75 -13.24 -12.87
C ALA A 25 8.19 -13.08 -12.36
N LEU A 26 9.01 -14.13 -12.46
CA LEU A 26 10.44 -14.09 -12.14
C LEU A 26 11.17 -13.05 -13.01
N LEU A 27 10.98 -13.09 -14.32
CA LEU A 27 11.57 -12.11 -15.24
C LEU A 27 11.13 -10.67 -14.94
N ALA A 28 9.83 -10.48 -14.68
CA ALA A 28 9.32 -9.17 -14.29
C ALA A 28 9.94 -8.66 -12.99
N HIS A 29 10.19 -9.55 -12.02
CA HIS A 29 10.87 -9.20 -10.78
C HIS A 29 12.33 -8.80 -11.04
N GLU A 30 13.07 -9.56 -11.85
CA GLU A 30 14.45 -9.24 -12.24
C GLU A 30 14.54 -7.90 -12.99
N TRP A 31 13.53 -7.56 -13.79
CA TRP A 31 13.43 -6.25 -14.46
C TRP A 31 12.90 -5.13 -13.55
N GLN A 32 12.76 -5.39 -12.25
CA GLN A 32 12.23 -4.44 -11.25
C GLN A 32 10.80 -3.95 -11.59
N TRP A 33 10.04 -4.79 -12.28
CA TRP A 33 8.64 -4.59 -12.61
C TRP A 33 7.76 -5.32 -11.59
N TYR A 34 7.97 -4.96 -10.32
CA TYR A 34 7.42 -5.65 -9.16
C TYR A 34 5.90 -5.79 -9.19
N ASP A 35 5.19 -4.76 -9.64
CA ASP A 35 3.74 -4.79 -9.75
C ASP A 35 3.26 -5.87 -10.75
N ARG A 36 4.01 -6.07 -11.86
CA ARG A 36 3.74 -7.13 -12.84
C ARG A 36 4.00 -8.51 -12.27
N ALA A 37 5.13 -8.69 -11.58
CA ALA A 37 5.49 -9.94 -10.92
C ALA A 37 4.44 -10.34 -9.88
N ILE A 38 4.04 -9.40 -9.03
CA ILE A 38 3.01 -9.58 -8.01
C ILE A 38 1.66 -10.00 -8.62
N MET A 39 1.21 -9.31 -9.68
CA MET A 39 -0.06 -9.62 -10.34
C MET A 39 -0.02 -10.99 -11.02
N ALA A 40 1.09 -11.34 -11.67
CA ALA A 40 1.26 -12.63 -12.32
C ALA A 40 1.20 -13.81 -11.34
N LEU A 41 1.91 -13.72 -10.20
CA LEU A 41 1.86 -14.77 -9.17
C LEU A 41 0.50 -14.86 -8.48
N GLY A 42 -0.23 -13.74 -8.38
CA GLY A 42 -1.62 -13.75 -7.93
C GLY A 42 -2.53 -14.55 -8.88
N GLN A 43 -2.31 -14.44 -10.19
CA GLN A 43 -3.10 -15.15 -11.21
C GLN A 43 -2.74 -16.64 -11.29
N SER A 44 -1.47 -17.02 -11.14
CA SER A 44 -1.03 -18.43 -11.15
C SER A 44 -1.33 -19.19 -9.85
N GLN A 45 -1.83 -18.50 -8.81
CA GLN A 45 -2.01 -19.04 -7.45
C GLN A 45 -0.71 -19.57 -6.83
N THR A 46 0.45 -19.09 -7.27
CA THR A 46 1.76 -19.42 -6.70
C THR A 46 1.96 -18.58 -5.44
N LEU A 47 1.26 -18.98 -4.37
CA LEU A 47 1.17 -18.20 -3.14
C LEU A 47 2.44 -18.26 -2.29
N ASP A 48 3.24 -19.30 -2.43
CA ASP A 48 4.47 -19.61 -1.69
C ASP A 48 5.70 -18.78 -2.11
N ALA A 49 5.65 -18.12 -3.28
CA ALA A 49 6.70 -17.23 -3.77
C ALA A 49 6.76 -15.88 -3.02
N MET A 50 6.92 -15.92 -1.69
CA MET A 50 6.77 -14.77 -0.80
C MET A 50 7.76 -13.64 -1.12
N GLU A 51 9.01 -13.97 -1.46
CA GLU A 51 10.02 -12.94 -1.71
C GLU A 51 9.69 -12.04 -2.91
N ILE A 52 9.08 -12.63 -3.94
CA ILE A 52 8.67 -11.93 -5.16
C ILE A 52 7.35 -11.19 -4.94
N ARG A 53 6.42 -11.79 -4.19
CA ARG A 53 5.11 -11.20 -3.88
C ARG A 53 5.20 -10.03 -2.89
N PHE A 54 6.29 -9.98 -2.11
CA PHE A 54 6.59 -9.00 -1.06
C PHE A 54 8.04 -8.50 -1.18
N PRO A 55 8.35 -7.74 -2.25
CA PRO A 55 9.69 -7.19 -2.45
C PRO A 55 9.98 -6.09 -1.43
N LEU A 56 11.27 -5.95 -1.07
CA LEU A 56 11.77 -4.86 -0.24
C LEU A 56 12.23 -3.68 -1.12
N GLU A 57 11.42 -3.31 -2.12
CA GLU A 57 11.74 -2.18 -2.99
C GLU A 57 11.77 -0.87 -2.18
N HIS A 58 12.71 0.02 -2.51
CA HIS A 58 12.95 1.27 -1.79
C HIS A 58 13.27 1.12 -0.28
N LEU A 59 13.95 0.05 0.14
CA LEU A 59 14.24 -0.26 1.55
C LEU A 59 14.76 0.93 2.36
N ASP A 60 15.81 1.60 1.89
CA ASP A 60 16.40 2.75 2.60
C ASP A 60 15.40 3.90 2.78
N LEU A 61 14.58 4.15 1.76
CA LEU A 61 13.59 5.22 1.76
C LEU A 61 12.45 4.91 2.72
N VAL A 62 11.90 3.70 2.64
CA VAL A 62 10.77 3.24 3.46
C VAL A 62 11.20 3.17 4.93
N THR A 63 12.36 2.59 5.21
CA THR A 63 12.93 2.49 6.56
C THR A 63 13.15 3.88 7.16
N ARG A 64 13.84 4.78 6.44
CA ARG A 64 14.08 6.16 6.88
C ARG A 64 12.78 6.88 7.25
N TYR A 65 11.76 6.80 6.41
CA TYR A 65 10.50 7.52 6.67
C TYR A 65 9.62 6.83 7.71
N ALA A 66 9.65 5.51 7.84
CA ALA A 66 8.99 4.81 8.93
C ALA A 66 9.61 5.17 10.29
N GLU A 67 10.95 5.10 10.40
CA GLU A 67 11.71 5.44 11.61
C GLU A 67 11.58 6.91 11.99
N LYS A 68 11.72 7.82 11.01
CA LYS A 68 11.50 9.27 11.21
C LYS A 68 10.12 9.58 11.76
N ARG A 69 9.14 8.71 11.48
CA ARG A 69 7.77 8.84 11.97
C ARG A 69 7.48 7.95 13.17
N GLY A 70 8.44 7.20 13.71
CA GLY A 70 8.20 6.30 14.84
C GLY A 70 7.11 5.27 14.55
N MET A 71 7.05 4.75 13.32
CA MET A 71 6.15 3.66 12.92
C MET A 71 6.97 2.42 12.55
N PRO A 72 6.45 1.21 12.74
CA PRO A 72 7.11 0.01 12.24
C PRO A 72 7.23 0.04 10.71
N VAL A 73 8.41 -0.36 10.21
CA VAL A 73 8.72 -0.39 8.77
C VAL A 73 7.75 -1.30 8.01
N ALA A 74 7.38 -2.44 8.61
CA ALA A 74 6.42 -3.39 8.05
C ALA A 74 5.02 -2.78 7.82
N LEU A 75 4.56 -1.88 8.70
CA LEU A 75 3.27 -1.21 8.52
C LEU A 75 3.30 -0.31 7.28
N LEU A 76 4.36 0.47 7.09
CA LEU A 76 4.47 1.34 5.92
C LEU A 76 4.55 0.53 4.62
N TYR A 77 5.32 -0.55 4.60
CA TYR A 77 5.37 -1.48 3.47
C TYR A 77 4.02 -2.11 3.15
N SER A 78 3.27 -2.51 4.18
CA SER A 78 1.95 -3.12 4.00
C SER A 78 0.97 -2.18 3.27
N ILE A 79 1.03 -0.88 3.58
CA ILE A 79 0.23 0.15 2.91
C ILE A 79 0.69 0.33 1.46
N ILE A 80 2.00 0.52 1.21
CA ILE A 80 2.53 0.64 -0.17
C ILE A 80 2.12 -0.56 -1.03
N ARG A 81 2.25 -1.77 -0.47
CA ARG A 81 1.89 -3.03 -1.14
C ARG A 81 0.40 -3.13 -1.44
N ALA A 82 -0.46 -2.65 -0.54
CA ALA A 82 -1.90 -2.66 -0.70
C ALA A 82 -2.39 -1.59 -1.69
N GLU A 83 -1.70 -0.45 -1.78
CA GLU A 83 -2.10 0.70 -2.59
C GLU A 83 -1.67 0.59 -4.05
N SER A 84 -0.40 0.29 -4.31
CA SER A 84 0.14 0.33 -5.68
C SER A 84 0.85 -0.93 -6.12
N ALA A 85 1.05 -1.89 -5.21
CA ALA A 85 1.97 -3.02 -5.44
C ALA A 85 3.36 -2.54 -5.93
N PHE A 86 3.84 -1.43 -5.37
CA PHE A 86 5.09 -0.74 -5.73
C PHE A 86 5.13 -0.08 -7.11
N MET A 87 3.98 0.11 -7.76
CA MET A 87 3.91 0.90 -8.99
C MET A 87 4.05 2.40 -8.68
N GLN A 88 5.26 2.93 -8.83
CA GLN A 88 5.57 4.34 -8.56
C GLN A 88 4.75 5.31 -9.44
N ASP A 89 4.42 4.93 -10.68
CA ASP A 89 3.63 5.75 -11.61
C ASP A 89 2.11 5.44 -11.55
N ALA A 90 1.64 4.78 -10.50
CA ALA A 90 0.23 4.40 -10.34
C ALA A 90 -0.70 5.62 -10.32
N ARG A 91 -1.83 5.49 -11.01
CA ARG A 91 -2.90 6.49 -11.06
C ARG A 91 -4.25 5.78 -10.94
N SER A 92 -5.05 6.10 -9.93
CA SER A 92 -6.42 5.57 -9.81
C SER A 92 -7.41 6.37 -10.66
N GLY A 93 -8.57 5.77 -10.97
CA GLY A 93 -9.67 6.47 -11.63
C GLY A 93 -10.24 7.63 -10.82
N ALA A 94 -10.09 7.62 -9.50
CA ALA A 94 -10.48 8.71 -8.62
C ALA A 94 -9.42 9.83 -8.51
N GLY A 95 -8.22 9.63 -9.08
CA GLY A 95 -7.14 10.61 -9.08
C GLY A 95 -6.09 10.45 -7.97
N ALA A 96 -6.04 9.29 -7.30
CA ALA A 96 -4.97 8.95 -6.36
C ALA A 96 -3.67 8.63 -7.11
N LEU A 97 -2.52 8.98 -6.53
CA LEU A 97 -1.23 8.96 -7.23
C LEU A 97 -0.12 8.25 -6.44
N GLY A 98 0.71 7.52 -7.18
CA GLY A 98 1.99 6.97 -6.73
C GLY A 98 1.93 5.80 -5.76
N LEU A 99 3.05 5.54 -5.09
CA LEU A 99 3.31 4.35 -4.27
C LEU A 99 2.25 4.10 -3.18
N MET A 100 1.81 5.15 -2.51
CA MET A 100 0.85 5.12 -1.41
C MET A 100 -0.52 5.71 -1.80
N GLN A 101 -0.79 5.83 -3.11
CA GLN A 101 -2.07 6.31 -3.67
C GLN A 101 -2.65 7.53 -2.95
N LEU A 102 -1.87 8.62 -2.90
CA LEU A 102 -2.33 9.84 -2.26
C LEU A 102 -3.24 10.64 -3.17
N MET A 103 -4.36 11.10 -2.62
CA MET A 103 -5.18 12.13 -3.24
C MET A 103 -4.43 13.48 -3.22
N PRO A 104 -4.44 14.27 -4.32
CA PRO A 104 -3.76 15.56 -4.36
C PRO A 104 -4.18 16.54 -3.24
N ALA A 105 -5.46 16.50 -2.83
CA ALA A 105 -5.97 17.30 -1.71
C ALA A 105 -5.33 16.88 -0.38
N THR A 106 -5.32 15.57 -0.06
CA THR A 106 -4.68 15.01 1.13
C THR A 106 -3.19 15.29 1.16
N ALA A 107 -2.51 15.17 0.01
CA ALA A 107 -1.10 15.51 -0.13
C ALA A 107 -0.84 16.98 0.17
N LYS A 108 -1.66 17.90 -0.36
CA LYS A 108 -1.55 19.35 -0.10
C LYS A 108 -1.74 19.69 1.38
N GLU A 109 -2.78 19.13 2.02
CA GLU A 109 -3.02 19.33 3.45
C GLU A 109 -1.88 18.80 4.31
N THR A 110 -1.37 17.61 3.98
CA THR A 110 -0.26 16.98 4.69
C THR A 110 1.03 17.77 4.52
N ALA A 111 1.31 18.22 3.29
CA ALA A 111 2.48 19.03 2.96
C ALA A 111 2.52 20.32 3.77
N ASN A 112 1.40 21.05 3.82
CA ASN A 112 1.26 22.26 4.63
C ASN A 112 1.54 21.99 6.12
N ARG A 113 1.06 20.86 6.65
CA ARG A 113 1.25 20.53 8.07
C ARG A 113 2.71 20.21 8.42
N ILE A 114 3.44 19.56 7.52
CA ILE A 114 4.82 19.15 7.77
C ILE A 114 5.87 20.12 7.20
N GLY A 115 5.45 21.25 6.63
CA GLY A 115 6.34 22.23 6.00
C GLY A 115 7.01 21.72 4.71
N PHE A 116 6.39 20.78 3.99
CA PHE A 116 6.91 20.27 2.73
C PHE A 116 6.45 21.15 1.56
N ARG A 117 7.37 21.49 0.65
CA ARG A 117 7.07 22.28 -0.56
C ARG A 117 6.38 21.41 -1.62
N TYR A 118 5.05 21.49 -1.65
CA TYR A 118 4.21 20.81 -2.63
C TYR A 118 3.62 21.81 -3.64
N GLU A 119 4.11 21.74 -4.87
CA GLU A 119 3.76 22.64 -5.98
C GLU A 119 2.69 22.06 -6.88
N ASN A 120 2.76 20.75 -7.17
CA ASN A 120 1.83 20.11 -8.09
C ASN A 120 1.71 18.59 -7.87
N ALA A 121 0.62 18.03 -8.40
CA ALA A 121 0.27 16.62 -8.25
C ALA A 121 1.28 15.64 -8.87
N ASN A 122 2.05 16.04 -9.90
CA ASN A 122 3.03 15.14 -10.51
C ASN A 122 4.19 14.82 -9.57
N GLN A 123 4.45 15.64 -8.54
CA GLN A 123 5.44 15.29 -7.50
C GLN A 123 5.08 13.99 -6.79
N LEU A 124 3.78 13.62 -6.71
CA LEU A 124 3.35 12.36 -6.11
C LEU A 124 3.76 11.12 -6.91
N LEU A 125 4.29 11.27 -8.13
CA LEU A 125 4.85 10.17 -8.93
C LEU A 125 6.35 9.98 -8.68
N SER A 126 6.96 10.79 -7.82
CA SER A 126 8.28 10.52 -7.26
C SER A 126 8.13 9.68 -6.00
N ALA A 127 8.92 8.60 -5.88
CA ALA A 127 8.91 7.74 -4.70
C ALA A 127 9.17 8.54 -3.42
N ASP A 128 10.17 9.43 -3.42
CA ASP A 128 10.56 10.20 -2.23
C ASP A 128 9.42 11.11 -1.75
N ALA A 129 8.85 11.94 -2.63
CA ALA A 129 7.78 12.85 -2.26
C ALA A 129 6.50 12.09 -1.84
N ASN A 130 6.19 10.99 -2.53
CA ASN A 130 5.02 10.18 -2.21
C ASN A 130 5.15 9.50 -0.84
N VAL A 131 6.29 8.86 -0.56
CA VAL A 131 6.53 8.21 0.74
C VAL A 131 6.68 9.24 1.86
N THR A 132 7.27 10.41 1.60
CA THR A 132 7.36 11.51 2.57
C THR A 132 5.99 11.97 3.05
N LEU A 133 5.09 12.25 2.11
CA LEU A 133 3.74 12.73 2.40
C LEU A 133 2.84 11.60 2.89
N GLY A 134 2.97 10.41 2.32
CA GLY A 134 2.12 9.26 2.64
C GLY A 134 2.41 8.70 4.03
N SER A 135 3.68 8.56 4.40
CA SER A 135 4.07 8.19 5.76
C SER A 135 3.65 9.25 6.79
N ALA A 136 3.68 10.54 6.44
CA ALA A 136 3.22 11.60 7.32
C ALA A 136 1.70 11.56 7.54
N TYR A 137 0.93 11.34 6.48
CA TYR A 137 -0.52 11.17 6.58
C TYR A 137 -0.88 9.88 7.34
N LEU A 138 -0.19 8.77 7.06
CA LEU A 138 -0.37 7.52 7.79
C LEU A 138 -0.09 7.70 9.29
N LYS A 139 1.00 8.38 9.66
CA LYS A 139 1.31 8.69 11.07
C LYS A 139 0.21 9.50 11.74
N GLN A 140 -0.34 10.50 11.04
CA GLN A 140 -1.45 11.30 11.57
C GLN A 140 -2.66 10.43 11.91
N VAL A 141 -3.06 9.53 11.02
CA VAL A 141 -4.21 8.65 11.30
C VAL A 141 -3.85 7.59 12.33
N TYR A 142 -2.62 7.07 12.32
CA TYR A 142 -2.12 6.12 13.32
C TYR A 142 -2.19 6.68 14.73
N ASP A 143 -1.71 7.91 14.95
CA ASP A 143 -1.79 8.57 16.26
C ASP A 143 -3.21 8.91 16.67
N ARG A 144 -4.07 9.31 15.72
CA ARG A 144 -5.46 9.63 15.99
C ARG A 144 -6.25 8.44 16.52
N PHE A 145 -5.82 7.21 16.23
CA PHE A 145 -6.45 5.98 16.68
C PHE A 145 -5.57 5.23 17.67
N ASP A 146 -4.83 5.95 18.52
CA ASP A 146 -4.03 5.39 19.61
C ASP A 146 -3.10 4.26 19.16
N GLN A 147 -2.50 4.43 17.97
CA GLN A 147 -1.59 3.45 17.34
C GLN A 147 -2.24 2.09 17.03
N SER A 148 -3.57 2.05 16.93
CA SER A 148 -4.30 0.90 16.41
C SER A 148 -4.11 0.79 14.89
N PHE A 149 -3.25 -0.13 14.46
CA PHE A 149 -2.99 -0.33 13.02
C PHE A 149 -4.25 -0.68 12.21
N PRO A 150 -5.16 -1.59 12.66
CA PRO A 150 -6.40 -1.86 11.92
C PRO A 150 -7.25 -0.59 11.68
N MET A 151 -7.37 0.27 12.70
CA MET A 151 -8.12 1.52 12.57
C MET A 151 -7.39 2.54 11.68
N ALA A 152 -6.07 2.62 11.79
CA ALA A 152 -5.24 3.48 10.94
C ALA A 152 -5.32 3.08 9.46
N ALA A 153 -5.22 1.79 9.14
CA ALA A 153 -5.37 1.26 7.79
C ALA A 153 -6.79 1.55 7.24
N GLY A 154 -7.82 1.32 8.06
CA GLY A 154 -9.19 1.69 7.71
C GLY A 154 -9.35 3.18 7.46
N ALA A 155 -8.68 4.03 8.24
CA ALA A 155 -8.78 5.48 8.15
C ALA A 155 -8.00 6.02 6.95
N TYR A 156 -6.92 5.35 6.57
CA TYR A 156 -6.17 5.63 5.35
C TYR A 156 -7.07 5.38 4.11
N ASN A 157 -7.78 4.25 4.07
CA ASN A 157 -8.65 3.86 2.96
C ASN A 157 -9.99 4.62 2.92
N ALA A 158 -10.72 4.67 4.04
CA ALA A 158 -12.10 5.18 4.09
C ALA A 158 -12.22 6.60 4.67
N GLY A 159 -11.10 7.15 5.17
CA GLY A 159 -11.06 8.44 5.85
C GLY A 159 -11.30 8.31 7.37
N PRO A 160 -10.62 9.13 8.20
CA PRO A 160 -10.67 9.02 9.65
C PRO A 160 -12.06 9.30 10.25
N GLY A 161 -12.89 10.15 9.61
CA GLY A 161 -14.24 10.41 10.09
C GLY A 161 -15.13 9.16 10.10
N ARG A 162 -14.99 8.30 9.09
CA ARG A 162 -15.76 7.04 9.00
C ARG A 162 -15.31 6.05 10.06
N ILE A 163 -14.01 5.82 10.19
CA ILE A 163 -13.47 4.92 11.22
C ILE A 163 -13.81 5.39 12.63
N TYR A 164 -13.74 6.70 12.87
CA TYR A 164 -14.17 7.29 14.14
C TYR A 164 -15.64 7.00 14.44
N ALA A 165 -16.52 7.06 13.43
CA ALA A 165 -17.94 6.75 13.59
C ALA A 165 -18.22 5.25 13.81
N TRP A 166 -17.40 4.37 13.22
CA TRP A 166 -17.54 2.91 13.29
C TRP A 166 -16.83 2.25 14.47
N ARG A 167 -16.08 3.00 15.28
CA ARG A 167 -15.44 2.41 16.46
C ARG A 167 -16.49 1.97 17.49
N PRO A 168 -16.18 0.96 18.32
CA PRO A 168 -17.03 0.56 19.43
C PRO A 168 -17.30 1.76 20.36
N LYS A 169 -18.57 1.98 20.72
CA LYS A 169 -18.97 3.01 21.67
C LYS A 169 -19.24 2.34 23.01
N ASN A 170 -18.50 2.73 24.05
CA ASN A 170 -18.70 2.30 25.45
C ASN A 170 -18.36 0.83 25.77
N THR A 171 -17.57 0.16 24.93
CA THR A 171 -17.06 -1.18 25.22
C THR A 171 -15.69 -1.40 24.58
N CYS A 172 -14.88 -2.27 25.18
CA CYS A 172 -13.72 -2.83 24.51
C CYS A 172 -14.19 -3.96 23.58
N MET A 173 -13.80 -3.90 22.32
CA MET A 173 -14.11 -4.93 21.33
C MET A 173 -12.79 -5.50 20.79
N PRO A 174 -12.66 -6.84 20.69
CA PRO A 174 -11.54 -7.44 19.98
C PRO A 174 -11.41 -6.89 18.55
N ALA A 175 -10.17 -6.71 18.09
CA ALA A 175 -9.91 -6.06 16.80
C ALA A 175 -10.47 -6.85 15.61
N ASP A 176 -10.36 -8.18 15.65
CA ASP A 176 -10.93 -9.12 14.67
C ASP A 176 -12.45 -8.99 14.57
N VAL A 177 -13.15 -8.95 15.71
CA VAL A 177 -14.60 -8.72 15.75
C VAL A 177 -14.95 -7.35 15.19
N TRP A 178 -14.23 -6.30 15.59
CA TRP A 178 -14.48 -4.94 15.08
C TRP A 178 -14.32 -4.86 13.56
N ILE A 179 -13.27 -5.47 12.99
CA ILE A 179 -13.03 -5.50 11.54
C ILE A 179 -14.25 -6.08 10.82
N GLU A 180 -14.84 -7.16 11.32
CA GLU A 180 -16.04 -7.78 10.72
C GLU A 180 -17.30 -6.90 10.81
N THR A 181 -17.33 -5.93 11.71
CA THR A 181 -18.44 -4.97 11.82
C THR A 181 -18.28 -3.74 10.90
N VAL A 182 -17.12 -3.56 10.26
CA VAL A 182 -16.89 -2.44 9.33
C VAL A 182 -17.92 -2.49 8.19
N PRO A 183 -18.75 -1.46 7.99
CA PRO A 183 -19.87 -1.51 7.03
C PRO A 183 -19.44 -1.64 5.58
N PHE A 184 -18.30 -1.06 5.22
CA PHE A 184 -17.80 -1.09 3.85
C PHE A 184 -16.99 -2.36 3.64
N ARG A 185 -17.49 -3.26 2.79
CA ARG A 185 -16.82 -4.52 2.44
C ARG A 185 -15.42 -4.28 1.88
N GLU A 186 -15.26 -3.26 1.05
CA GLU A 186 -13.96 -2.86 0.51
C GLU A 186 -12.97 -2.50 1.62
N THR A 187 -13.37 -1.63 2.55
CA THR A 187 -12.53 -1.21 3.68
C THR A 187 -12.20 -2.37 4.62
N ARG A 188 -13.16 -3.26 4.89
CA ARG A 188 -12.90 -4.48 5.65
C ARG A 188 -11.82 -5.34 5.00
N GLY A 189 -11.98 -5.62 3.71
CA GLY A 189 -10.99 -6.39 2.95
C GLY A 189 -9.63 -5.68 2.87
N TYR A 190 -9.61 -4.35 2.82
CA TYR A 190 -8.39 -3.57 2.87
C TYR A 190 -7.67 -3.72 4.22
N ILE A 191 -8.38 -3.61 5.35
CA ILE A 191 -7.80 -3.78 6.69
C ILE A 191 -7.22 -5.19 6.86
N MET A 192 -7.98 -6.23 6.52
CA MET A 192 -7.49 -7.62 6.59
C MET A 192 -6.23 -7.83 5.74
N ARG A 193 -6.24 -7.31 4.51
CA ARG A 193 -5.12 -7.45 3.57
C ARG A 193 -3.87 -6.73 4.07
N THR A 194 -4.01 -5.54 4.62
CA THR A 194 -2.87 -4.77 5.17
C THR A 194 -2.30 -5.42 6.42
N LEU A 195 -3.13 -5.98 7.31
CA LEU A 195 -2.68 -6.79 8.45
C LEU A 195 -1.90 -8.02 8.00
N PHE A 196 -2.42 -8.76 7.03
CA PHE A 196 -1.73 -9.91 6.45
C PHE A 196 -0.38 -9.52 5.83
N TYR A 197 -0.34 -8.42 5.08
CA TYR A 197 0.90 -7.92 4.48
C TYR A 197 1.92 -7.46 5.53
N ALA A 198 1.46 -6.79 6.59
CA ALA A 198 2.34 -6.36 7.67
C ALA A 198 3.06 -7.54 8.32
N ALA A 199 2.36 -8.63 8.65
CA ALA A 199 2.97 -9.84 9.21
C ALA A 199 4.03 -10.46 8.28
N ILE A 200 3.80 -10.44 6.96
CA ILE A 200 4.80 -10.93 6.00
C ILE A 200 6.01 -10.00 5.93
N TYR A 201 5.81 -8.68 5.99
CA TYR A 201 6.92 -7.75 6.00
C TYR A 201 7.70 -7.77 7.31
N GLU A 202 7.08 -8.08 8.44
CA GLU A 202 7.80 -8.36 9.69
C GLU A 202 8.78 -9.51 9.47
N TRP A 203 8.31 -10.64 8.94
CA TRP A 203 9.18 -11.78 8.58
C TRP A 203 10.25 -11.43 7.53
N ARG A 204 9.93 -10.61 6.51
CA ARG A 204 10.88 -10.22 5.45
C ARG A 204 11.99 -9.29 5.95
N LEU A 205 11.79 -8.61 7.07
CA LEU A 205 12.70 -7.61 7.62
C LEU A 205 13.56 -8.15 8.78
N GLU A 206 13.34 -9.40 9.20
CA GLU A 206 14.23 -10.16 10.09
C GLU A 206 15.53 -10.57 9.39
#